data_AF-A0AAE3KXV9-F1
#
_entry.id   AF-A0AAE3KXV9-F1
#
_cell.length_a   1.000
_cell.length_b   1.000
_cell.length_c   1.000
_cell.angle_alpha   90.00
_cell.angle_beta   90.00
_cell.angle_gamma   90.00
#
_symmetry.space_group_name_H-M   'P 1'
#
loop_
_entity.id
_entity.type
_entity.pdbx_description
1 polymer ?
#
loop_
_entity_poly.entity_id
_entity_poly.type
_entity_poly.pdbx_seq_one_letter_code
_entity_poly.pdbx_strand_id
1 'polypeptide(L)'
;METKSWKNIKDEVYGQVGTERRDVLERDFESFKIGLLLRKAREEKNLTQEQLGQIVDKKRTYISRVENDGSNMTLKTLFEIVEKGLGGKVKISIDF
;
A
#
# COMPACT_ATOMS: atom_id res chain seq x y z
N MET A 1 -16.26 30.73 0.05
CA MET A 1 -15.00 30.00 -0.19
C MET A 1 -15.12 29.31 -1.53
N GLU A 2 -14.23 29.57 -2.47
CA GLU A 2 -14.17 28.79 -3.71
C GLU A 2 -13.63 27.39 -3.40
N THR A 3 -14.37 26.36 -3.78
CA THR A 3 -13.96 24.97 -3.61
C THR A 3 -13.28 24.49 -4.89
N LYS A 4 -11.98 24.16 -4.79
CA LYS A 4 -11.26 23.50 -5.90
C LYS A 4 -11.40 21.99 -5.79
N SER A 5 -11.57 21.33 -6.94
CA SER A 5 -11.58 19.87 -6.99
C SER A 5 -10.17 19.32 -6.71
N TRP A 6 -10.09 18.12 -6.15
CA TRP A 6 -8.80 17.43 -5.91
C TRP A 6 -7.99 17.28 -7.20
N LYS A 7 -8.66 17.02 -8.33
CA LYS A 7 -8.03 16.97 -9.65
C LYS A 7 -7.33 18.29 -9.99
N ASN A 8 -8.04 19.41 -9.84
CA ASN A 8 -7.50 20.73 -10.18
C ASN A 8 -6.32 21.09 -9.27
N ILE A 9 -6.40 20.76 -7.98
CA ILE A 9 -5.29 20.98 -7.04
C ILE A 9 -4.07 20.14 -7.44
N LYS A 10 -4.27 18.85 -7.77
CA LYS A 10 -3.16 18.00 -8.18
C LYS A 10 -2.48 18.50 -9.45
N ASP A 11 -3.25 18.97 -10.42
CA ASP A 11 -2.74 19.50 -11.68
C ASP A 11 -1.95 20.81 -11.46
N GLU A 12 -2.43 21.70 -10.58
CA GLU A 12 -1.73 22.94 -10.20
C GLU A 12 -0.43 22.69 -9.42
N VAL A 13 -0.43 21.73 -8.48
CA VAL A 13 0.69 21.54 -7.54
C VAL A 13 1.73 20.55 -8.07
N TYR A 14 1.30 19.47 -8.72
CA TYR A 14 2.16 18.37 -9.15
C TYR A 14 2.30 18.26 -10.66
N GLY A 15 1.60 19.11 -11.43
CA GLY A 15 1.55 19.06 -12.87
C GLY A 15 0.49 18.09 -13.39
N GLN A 16 0.30 18.13 -14.70
CA GLN A 16 -0.62 17.24 -15.40
C GLN A 16 -0.11 15.80 -15.42
N VAL A 17 -1.02 14.86 -15.67
CA VAL A 17 -0.69 13.44 -15.86
C VAL A 17 0.36 13.30 -16.98
N GLY A 18 1.39 12.48 -16.76
CA GLY A 18 2.51 12.29 -17.69
C GLY A 18 3.67 13.27 -17.48
N THR A 19 3.58 14.19 -16.51
CA THR A 19 4.76 14.93 -16.03
C THR A 19 5.51 14.11 -15.00
N GLU A 20 6.84 14.20 -14.97
CA GLU A 20 7.68 13.43 -14.04
C GLU A 20 7.23 13.57 -12.58
N ARG A 21 6.93 14.80 -12.15
CA ARG A 21 6.46 15.09 -10.78
C ARG A 21 5.11 14.43 -10.49
N ARG A 22 4.18 14.40 -11.45
CA ARG A 22 2.90 13.72 -11.28
C ARG A 22 3.07 12.20 -11.27
N ASP A 23 3.93 11.66 -12.11
CA ASP A 23 4.19 10.22 -12.21
C ASP A 23 4.90 9.67 -10.98
N VAL A 24 5.75 10.45 -10.33
CA VAL A 24 6.32 10.11 -9.02
C VAL A 24 5.24 10.05 -7.95
N LEU A 25 4.37 11.08 -7.88
CA LEU A 25 3.26 11.11 -6.92
C LEU A 25 2.32 9.91 -7.08
N GLU A 26 1.92 9.58 -8.31
CA GLU A 26 1.02 8.45 -8.55
C GLU A 26 1.71 7.10 -8.22
N ARG A 27 3.03 6.95 -8.48
CA ARG A 27 3.80 5.76 -8.06
C ARG A 27 3.88 5.59 -6.54
N ASP A 28 4.16 6.67 -5.82
CA ASP A 28 4.19 6.67 -4.37
C ASP A 28 2.79 6.33 -3.80
N PHE A 29 1.74 6.87 -4.43
CA PHE A 29 0.36 6.60 -4.05
C PHE A 29 -0.04 5.13 -4.25
N GLU A 30 0.35 4.50 -5.36
CA GLU A 30 0.07 3.07 -5.57
C GLU A 30 0.79 2.19 -4.53
N SER A 31 2.01 2.55 -4.13
CA SER A 31 2.73 1.83 -3.05
C SER A 31 1.99 1.94 -1.71
N PHE A 32 1.53 3.14 -1.37
CA PHE A 32 0.73 3.39 -0.17
C PHE A 32 -0.59 2.59 -0.18
N LYS A 33 -1.27 2.52 -1.33
CA LYS A 33 -2.52 1.77 -1.50
C LYS A 33 -2.37 0.28 -1.19
N ILE A 34 -1.24 -0.33 -1.54
CA ILE A 34 -0.96 -1.74 -1.19
C ILE A 34 -0.93 -1.92 0.34
N GLY A 35 -0.24 -1.02 1.07
CA GLY A 35 -0.20 -1.05 2.53
C GLY A 35 -1.60 -0.97 3.17
N LEU A 36 -2.45 -0.10 2.65
CA LEU A 36 -3.85 0.00 3.08
C LEU A 36 -4.66 -1.26 2.81
N LEU A 37 -4.48 -1.90 1.65
CA LEU A 37 -5.16 -3.16 1.32
C LEU A 37 -4.76 -4.28 2.28
N LEU A 38 -3.48 -4.37 2.63
CA LEU A 38 -2.99 -5.34 3.63
C LEU A 38 -3.58 -5.08 5.01
N ARG A 39 -3.62 -3.81 5.43
CA ARG A 39 -4.26 -3.42 6.69
C ARG A 39 -5.73 -3.84 6.73
N LYS A 40 -6.48 -3.55 5.66
CA LYS A 40 -7.89 -3.92 5.56
C LYS A 40 -8.08 -5.43 5.64
N ALA A 41 -7.29 -6.20 4.90
CA ALA A 41 -7.36 -7.67 4.94
C ALA A 41 -7.01 -8.23 6.32
N ARG A 42 -6.05 -7.63 7.03
CA ARG A 42 -5.73 -7.99 8.43
C ARG A 42 -6.92 -7.73 9.36
N GLU A 43 -7.55 -6.57 9.24
CA GLU A 43 -8.72 -6.19 10.04
C GLU A 43 -9.93 -7.10 9.76
N GLU A 44 -10.18 -7.46 8.50
CA GLU A 44 -11.21 -8.44 8.11
C GLU A 44 -10.98 -9.84 8.71
N LYS A 45 -9.72 -10.20 8.94
CA LYS A 45 -9.31 -11.43 9.64
C LYS A 45 -9.34 -11.31 11.16
N ASN A 46 -9.71 -10.14 11.71
CA ASN A 46 -9.71 -9.83 13.13
C ASN A 46 -8.33 -10.02 13.80
N LEU A 47 -7.25 -9.75 13.07
CA LEU A 47 -5.88 -9.87 13.58
C LEU A 47 -5.35 -8.51 14.01
N THR A 48 -4.63 -8.47 15.13
CA THR A 48 -3.77 -7.32 15.48
C THR A 48 -2.47 -7.35 14.67
N GLN A 49 -1.77 -6.22 14.59
CA GLN A 49 -0.45 -6.16 13.94
C GLN A 49 0.58 -7.09 14.60
N GLU A 50 0.48 -7.29 15.91
CA GLU A 50 1.36 -8.19 16.67
C GLU A 50 1.10 -9.64 16.28
N GLN A 51 -0.18 -10.05 16.25
CA GLN A 51 -0.57 -11.41 15.86
C GLN A 51 -0.18 -11.72 14.41
N LEU A 52 -0.41 -10.79 13.47
CA LEU A 52 0.05 -10.98 12.09
C LEU A 52 1.58 -11.13 12.05
N GLY A 53 2.31 -10.27 12.78
CA GLY A 53 3.76 -10.35 12.92
C GLY A 53 4.22 -11.72 13.41
N GLN A 54 3.58 -12.27 14.44
CA GLN A 54 3.89 -13.61 14.96
C GLN A 54 3.69 -14.72 13.91
N ILE A 55 2.61 -14.66 13.11
CA ILE A 55 2.34 -15.66 12.06
C ILE A 55 3.43 -15.64 10.98
N VAL A 56 3.91 -14.45 10.59
CA VAL A 56 4.91 -14.30 9.54
C VAL A 56 6.34 -14.18 10.04
N ASP A 57 6.57 -14.39 11.33
CA ASP A 57 7.88 -14.26 11.99
C ASP A 57 8.53 -12.88 11.76
N LYS A 58 7.76 -11.82 12.06
CA LYS A 58 8.18 -10.41 11.99
C LYS A 58 7.74 -9.65 13.24
N LYS A 59 8.45 -8.55 13.54
CA LYS A 59 8.06 -7.62 14.61
C LYS A 59 6.80 -6.85 14.24
N ARG A 60 5.94 -6.52 15.21
CA ARG A 60 4.79 -5.61 15.01
C ARG A 60 5.15 -4.29 14.34
N THR A 61 6.30 -3.70 14.69
CA THR A 61 6.77 -2.44 14.07
C THR A 61 7.03 -2.59 12.58
N TYR A 62 7.45 -3.77 12.12
CA TYR A 62 7.60 -4.06 10.71
C TYR A 62 6.24 -4.11 10.01
N ILE A 63 5.25 -4.80 10.58
CA ILE A 63 3.87 -4.84 10.06
C ILE A 63 3.27 -3.44 10.01
N SER A 64 3.45 -2.66 11.06
CA SER A 64 3.03 -1.26 11.11
C SER A 64 3.64 -0.43 9.99
N ARG A 65 4.92 -0.61 9.68
CA ARG A 65 5.57 0.11 8.56
C ARG A 65 5.01 -0.33 7.21
N VAL A 66 4.83 -1.63 7.00
CA VAL A 66 4.25 -2.17 5.76
C VAL A 66 2.84 -1.61 5.51
N GLU A 67 2.02 -1.52 6.54
CA GLU A 67 0.64 -1.05 6.43
C GLU A 67 0.51 0.47 6.21
N ASN A 68 1.43 1.28 6.74
CA ASN A 68 1.32 2.74 6.72
C ASN A 68 2.14 3.43 5.63
N ASP A 69 3.25 2.83 5.21
CA ASP A 69 4.17 3.42 4.24
C ASP A 69 4.10 2.67 2.92
N GLY A 70 4.09 1.33 2.95
CA GLY A 70 4.01 0.47 1.76
C GLY A 70 5.23 0.55 0.82
N SER A 71 5.97 1.66 0.87
CA SER A 71 7.16 1.93 0.08
C SER A 71 8.29 0.95 0.45
N ASN A 72 8.98 0.44 -0.56
CA ASN A 72 10.06 -0.55 -0.46
C ASN A 72 9.67 -1.97 0.03
N MET A 73 8.40 -2.36 -0.06
CA MET A 73 8.03 -3.76 0.15
C MET A 73 8.50 -4.64 -1.02
N THR A 74 9.18 -5.74 -0.69
CA THR A 74 9.55 -6.74 -1.69
C THR A 74 8.35 -7.63 -2.04
N LEU A 75 8.31 -8.18 -3.25
CA LEU A 75 7.29 -9.17 -3.63
C LEU A 75 7.28 -10.37 -2.67
N LYS A 76 8.47 -10.84 -2.25
CA LYS A 76 8.59 -11.92 -1.26
C LYS A 76 7.83 -11.59 0.03
N THR A 77 8.02 -10.38 0.56
CA THR A 77 7.29 -9.92 1.75
C THR A 77 5.78 -9.88 1.52
N LEU A 78 5.35 -9.40 0.35
CA LEU A 78 3.93 -9.37 0.00
C LEU A 78 3.33 -10.79 0.01
N PHE A 79 4.00 -11.77 -0.61
CA PHE A 79 3.58 -13.17 -0.58
C PHE A 79 3.57 -13.74 0.84
N GLU A 80 4.62 -13.51 1.64
CA GLU A 80 4.66 -13.96 3.04
C GLU A 80 3.48 -13.40 3.86
N ILE A 81 3.18 -12.11 3.74
CA ILE A 81 2.07 -11.49 4.48
C ILE A 81 0.72 -12.01 3.99
N VAL A 82 0.50 -12.04 2.68
CA VAL A 82 -0.80 -12.39 2.11
C VAL A 82 -1.08 -13.88 2.23
N GLU A 83 -0.15 -14.74 1.82
CA GLU A 83 -0.41 -16.18 1.71
C GLU A 83 -0.20 -16.90 3.04
N LYS A 84 0.90 -16.63 3.74
CA LYS A 84 1.18 -17.24 5.05
C LYS A 84 0.46 -16.52 6.18
N GLY A 85 0.47 -15.18 6.18
CA GLY A 85 -0.12 -14.37 7.25
C GLY A 85 -1.64 -14.32 7.22
N LEU A 86 -2.22 -14.04 6.05
CA LEU A 86 -3.65 -13.76 5.89
C LEU A 86 -4.43 -14.92 5.25
N GLY A 87 -3.74 -15.93 4.70
CA GLY A 87 -4.35 -17.06 4.00
C GLY A 87 -5.02 -16.67 2.68
N GLY A 88 -4.58 -15.59 2.05
CA GLY A 88 -5.04 -15.11 0.74
C GLY A 88 -4.18 -15.63 -0.41
N LYS A 89 -4.37 -15.04 -1.60
CA LYS A 89 -3.53 -15.26 -2.78
C LYS A 89 -3.23 -13.93 -3.44
N VAL A 90 -1.98 -13.74 -3.86
CA VAL A 90 -1.58 -12.55 -4.62
C VAL A 90 -1.77 -12.86 -6.12
N LYS A 91 -2.40 -11.94 -6.85
CA LYS A 91 -2.44 -11.95 -8.32
C LYS A 91 -1.74 -10.70 -8.83
N ILE A 92 -0.76 -10.87 -9.71
CA ILE A 92 -0.02 -9.78 -10.35
C ILE A 92 -0.31 -9.85 -11.85
N SER A 93 -0.74 -8.74 -12.44
CA SER A 93 -0.88 -8.57 -13.88
C SER A 93 0.09 -7.50 -14.35
N ILE A 94 0.58 -7.66 -15.57
CA ILE A 94 1.42 -6.68 -16.27
C ILE A 94 0.71 -6.40 -17.59
N ASP A 95 0.36 -5.14 -17.82
CA ASP A 95 -0.29 -4.66 -19.04
C ASP A 95 0.70 -3.77 -19.81
N PHE A 96 0.66 -3.82 -21.15
CA PHE A 96 1.54 -3.08 -22.07
C PHE A 96 0.74 -2.14 -22.96
#